data_AF-A0A7W0N9Q5-F1
#
_entry.id   AF-A0A7W0N9Q5-F1
#
_cell.length_a   1.000
_cell.length_b   1.000
_cell.length_c   1.000
_cell.angle_alpha   90.00
_cell.angle_beta   90.00
_cell.angle_gamma   90.00
#
_symmetry.space_group_name_H-M   'P 1'
#
loop_
_entity.id
_entity.type
_entity.pdbx_description
1 polymer ?
#
loop_
_entity_poly.entity_id
_entity_poly.type
_entity_poly.pdbx_seq_one_letter_code
_entity_poly.pdbx_strand_id
1 'polypeptide(L)'
;MKPQKSRGGRCTPGLLLAVLAIAGLVGALVVPIGAASQEPESLAGQYTVAISSDELPTDLPGGPSLTGRWRVTFGDDGTYSLFRTDIGEVVSGSYTLEGEQLTVTDEAGLLSCANLDGTASGDVTVATATYSWNFEGEDLVLLPIEEECRTREVLLSIRPLALFVACLVEPLALGPIASPVGEGTPGLEATPIASPNVTAESGGLAGALRESGTPISEDVRLGDHIASGPEAAIDDLLAQLTACWVTGDPARILPLFADAFLEELIDTIGPEATIEDVVEIFTQFMSAPVTWERAGALEFDGPTRAQAVVIIRLGAEEQFQRFQFVFNDGQWRLADFGTPATEP
;
A
#
# COMPACT_ATOMS: atom_id res chain seq x y z
N MET A 1 -36.40 44.81 -10.42
CA MET A 1 -36.43 43.64 -11.32
C MET A 1 -35.12 43.60 -12.08
N LYS A 2 -34.22 42.65 -11.75
CA LYS A 2 -32.95 42.40 -12.43
C LYS A 2 -33.10 41.11 -13.24
N PRO A 3 -32.65 41.04 -14.52
CA PRO A 3 -32.78 39.82 -15.30
C PRO A 3 -31.73 38.79 -14.91
N GLN A 4 -32.21 37.56 -14.72
CA GLN A 4 -31.49 36.35 -14.36
C GLN A 4 -30.75 35.81 -15.60
N LYS A 5 -29.43 35.72 -15.54
CA LYS A 5 -28.57 35.27 -16.64
C LYS A 5 -28.44 33.73 -16.59
N SER A 6 -29.24 33.06 -17.42
CA SER A 6 -29.15 31.62 -17.70
C SER A 6 -27.80 31.28 -18.35
N ARG A 7 -27.02 30.39 -17.73
CA ARG A 7 -25.86 29.73 -18.35
C ARG A 7 -26.31 28.37 -18.86
N GLY A 8 -26.41 28.25 -20.18
CA GLY A 8 -26.68 26.98 -20.86
C GLY A 8 -25.44 26.10 -20.88
N GLY A 9 -25.56 24.90 -20.29
CA GLY A 9 -24.63 23.80 -20.49
C GLY A 9 -24.73 23.28 -21.93
N ARG A 10 -23.58 23.17 -22.60
CA ARG A 10 -23.45 22.48 -23.88
C ARG A 10 -22.89 21.10 -23.59
N CYS A 11 -23.72 20.07 -23.68
CA CYS A 11 -23.26 18.70 -23.90
C CYS A 11 -22.72 18.62 -25.33
N THR A 12 -21.41 18.46 -25.48
CA THR A 12 -20.78 18.23 -26.79
C THR A 12 -20.83 16.74 -27.13
N PRO A 13 -21.36 16.35 -28.31
CA PRO A 13 -21.41 14.96 -28.75
C PRO A 13 -20.07 14.59 -29.41
N GLY A 14 -19.07 14.25 -28.59
CA GLY A 14 -17.72 13.92 -29.05
C GLY A 14 -17.34 12.44 -28.92
N LEU A 15 -18.28 11.55 -28.58
CA LEU A 15 -17.97 10.18 -28.13
C LEU A 15 -18.01 9.11 -29.24
N LEU A 16 -17.87 9.46 -30.53
CA LEU A 16 -18.13 8.48 -31.61
C LEU A 16 -17.11 8.47 -32.76
N LEU A 17 -15.91 9.04 -32.61
CA LEU A 17 -14.99 9.21 -33.75
C LEU A 17 -13.49 9.03 -33.48
N ALA A 18 -13.07 8.28 -32.46
CA ALA A 18 -11.65 8.07 -32.13
C ALA A 18 -11.22 6.59 -32.06
N VAL A 19 -11.72 5.74 -32.98
CA VAL A 19 -11.39 4.30 -33.07
C VAL A 19 -10.48 3.98 -34.29
N LEU A 20 -9.92 4.98 -34.95
CA LEU A 20 -9.09 4.78 -36.15
C LEU A 20 -7.90 5.73 -36.14
N ALA A 21 -6.72 5.26 -35.73
CA ALA A 21 -5.42 5.54 -36.37
C ALA A 21 -4.22 5.43 -35.40
N ILE A 22 -3.74 4.22 -35.10
CA ILE A 22 -2.30 4.01 -34.83
C ILE A 22 -1.89 2.67 -35.44
N ALA A 23 -1.56 2.70 -36.73
CA ALA A 23 -0.87 1.62 -37.41
C ALA A 23 0.21 2.23 -38.30
N GLY A 24 1.47 2.06 -37.88
CA GLY A 24 2.64 2.17 -38.74
C GLY A 24 3.57 3.36 -38.45
N LEU A 25 4.70 3.08 -37.81
CA LEU A 25 6.01 3.22 -38.47
C LEU A 25 7.12 2.50 -37.66
N VAL A 26 7.70 1.48 -38.29
CA VAL A 26 8.95 0.82 -37.88
C VAL A 26 10.13 1.64 -38.44
N GLY A 27 11.19 1.87 -37.66
CA GLY A 27 12.43 2.41 -38.23
C GLY A 27 13.56 2.84 -37.28
N ALA A 28 14.28 1.84 -36.75
CA ALA A 28 15.73 1.81 -36.48
C ALA A 28 16.40 2.88 -35.59
N LEU A 29 16.81 2.45 -34.38
CA LEU A 29 18.17 2.59 -33.83
C LEU A 29 18.26 1.77 -32.52
N VAL A 30 18.68 0.51 -32.61
CA VAL A 30 19.07 -0.27 -31.42
C VAL A 30 20.55 0.01 -31.18
N VAL A 31 20.83 0.99 -30.33
CA VAL A 31 22.14 1.11 -29.71
C VAL A 31 22.18 0.06 -28.60
N PRO A 32 23.19 -0.84 -28.53
CA PRO A 32 23.38 -1.61 -27.32
C PRO A 32 23.84 -0.64 -26.24
N ILE A 33 22.90 -0.09 -25.48
CA ILE A 33 23.22 0.44 -24.17
C ILE A 33 23.64 -0.79 -23.39
N GLY A 34 24.95 -0.97 -23.24
CA GLY A 34 25.49 -1.78 -22.17
C GLY A 34 25.04 -1.13 -20.88
N ALA A 35 23.81 -1.44 -20.46
CA ALA A 35 23.45 -1.40 -19.06
C ALA A 35 24.48 -2.31 -18.41
N ALA A 36 25.42 -1.73 -17.67
CA ALA A 36 26.06 -2.47 -16.62
C ALA A 36 24.89 -2.95 -15.76
N SER A 37 24.51 -4.21 -15.94
CA SER A 37 23.65 -4.91 -14.99
C SER A 37 24.39 -4.78 -13.66
N GLN A 38 23.98 -3.81 -12.84
CA GLN A 38 24.26 -3.90 -11.41
C GLN A 38 23.51 -5.16 -11.01
N GLU A 39 24.23 -6.28 -10.93
CA GLU A 39 23.68 -7.47 -10.30
C GLU A 39 23.19 -6.99 -8.94
N PRO A 40 21.89 -7.11 -8.63
CA PRO A 40 21.41 -6.84 -7.28
C PRO A 40 22.19 -7.79 -6.36
N GLU A 41 23.17 -7.24 -5.64
CA GLU A 41 24.20 -8.03 -4.96
C GLU A 41 23.65 -8.87 -3.80
N SER A 42 22.39 -8.69 -3.42
CA SER A 42 21.72 -9.51 -2.41
C SER A 42 20.21 -9.62 -2.61
N LEU A 43 19.67 -10.80 -2.30
CA LEU A 43 18.23 -11.02 -2.11
C LEU A 43 17.73 -10.38 -0.79
N ALA A 44 18.64 -10.08 0.13
CA ALA A 44 18.29 -9.66 1.48
C ALA A 44 17.42 -8.38 1.44
N GLY A 45 16.30 -8.43 2.17
CA GLY A 45 15.28 -7.41 2.11
C GLY A 45 13.95 -7.88 2.69
N GLN A 46 13.00 -6.96 2.75
CA GLN A 46 11.61 -7.25 3.04
C GLN A 46 10.80 -7.02 1.77
N TYR A 47 9.90 -7.94 1.48
CA TYR A 47 9.05 -7.93 0.30
C TYR A 47 7.60 -8.12 0.73
N THR A 48 6.67 -7.69 -0.08
CA THR A 48 5.24 -7.82 0.19
C THR A 48 4.50 -8.37 -1.02
N VAL A 49 3.47 -9.15 -0.73
CA VAL A 49 2.51 -9.61 -1.71
C VAL A 49 1.13 -9.57 -1.09
N ALA A 50 0.13 -9.29 -1.90
CA ALA A 50 -1.25 -9.45 -1.51
C ALA A 50 -1.91 -10.50 -2.38
N ILE A 51 -2.67 -11.37 -1.73
CA ILE A 51 -3.31 -12.52 -2.35
C ILE A 51 -4.81 -12.37 -2.18
N SER A 52 -5.54 -12.32 -3.29
CA SER A 52 -7.00 -12.34 -3.31
C SER A 52 -7.55 -13.75 -3.53
N SER A 53 -8.81 -13.95 -3.17
CA SER A 53 -9.44 -15.28 -3.16
C SER A 53 -9.64 -15.88 -4.54
N ASP A 54 -9.72 -15.06 -5.57
CA ASP A 54 -9.85 -15.45 -6.99
C ASP A 54 -8.55 -15.96 -7.60
N GLU A 55 -7.42 -15.71 -6.96
CA GLU A 55 -6.10 -16.18 -7.39
C GLU A 55 -5.78 -17.58 -6.88
N LEU A 56 -6.46 -18.00 -5.82
CA LEU A 56 -6.18 -19.24 -5.13
C LEU A 56 -6.77 -20.44 -5.89
N PRO A 57 -6.00 -21.51 -6.11
CA PRO A 57 -6.54 -22.76 -6.63
C PRO A 57 -7.69 -23.27 -5.75
N THR A 58 -8.82 -23.62 -6.37
CA THR A 58 -10.04 -24.03 -5.64
C THR A 58 -9.89 -25.33 -4.84
N ASP A 59 -8.88 -26.13 -5.17
CA ASP A 59 -8.54 -27.39 -4.54
C ASP A 59 -7.45 -27.26 -3.46
N LEU A 60 -6.93 -26.06 -3.22
CA LEU A 60 -5.88 -25.82 -2.22
C LEU A 60 -6.44 -25.98 -0.80
N PRO A 61 -5.97 -26.97 -0.01
CA PRO A 61 -6.39 -27.13 1.37
C PRO A 61 -6.03 -25.88 2.18
N GLY A 62 -7.02 -25.31 2.88
CA GLY A 62 -6.81 -24.09 3.64
C GLY A 62 -6.66 -22.81 2.80
N GLY A 63 -6.87 -22.86 1.48
CA GLY A 63 -6.72 -21.70 0.58
C GLY A 63 -7.27 -20.38 1.14
N PRO A 64 -8.51 -20.31 1.67
CA PRO A 64 -9.04 -19.05 2.23
C PRO A 64 -8.21 -18.41 3.35
N SER A 65 -7.33 -19.14 4.05
CA SER A 65 -6.41 -18.55 5.03
C SER A 65 -5.17 -17.90 4.41
N LEU A 66 -4.93 -18.12 3.11
CA LEU A 66 -3.86 -17.47 2.36
C LEU A 66 -4.28 -16.12 1.79
N THR A 67 -5.59 -15.85 1.70
CA THR A 67 -6.11 -14.53 1.34
C THR A 67 -5.66 -13.50 2.37
N GLY A 68 -5.03 -12.42 1.90
CA GLY A 68 -4.55 -11.35 2.76
C GLY A 68 -3.26 -10.74 2.27
N ARG A 69 -2.63 -9.96 3.15
CA ARG A 69 -1.36 -9.27 2.89
C ARG A 69 -0.25 -9.98 3.63
N TRP A 70 0.83 -10.21 2.90
CA TRP A 70 1.98 -10.95 3.35
C TRP A 70 3.22 -10.09 3.26
N ARG A 71 4.14 -10.31 4.18
CA ARG A 71 5.49 -9.80 4.14
C ARG A 71 6.45 -10.97 4.25
N VAL A 72 7.37 -11.04 3.29
CA VAL A 72 8.46 -12.00 3.21
C VAL A 72 9.73 -11.28 3.61
N THR A 73 10.52 -11.86 4.52
CA THR A 73 11.81 -11.30 4.91
C THR A 73 12.92 -12.29 4.58
N PHE A 74 13.94 -11.81 3.89
CA PHE A 74 15.22 -12.49 3.70
C PHE A 74 16.29 -11.67 4.44
N GLY A 75 16.77 -12.15 5.58
CA GLY A 75 17.76 -11.46 6.41
C GLY A 75 19.19 -11.67 5.91
N ASP A 76 20.06 -10.67 6.08
CA ASP A 76 21.48 -10.76 5.69
C ASP A 76 22.25 -11.92 6.35
N ASP A 77 21.71 -12.49 7.44
CA ASP A 77 22.25 -13.62 8.18
C ASP A 77 21.76 -14.99 7.67
N GLY A 78 21.00 -15.02 6.57
CA GLY A 78 20.39 -16.23 6.02
C GLY A 78 19.08 -16.63 6.69
N THR A 79 18.48 -15.75 7.50
CA THR A 79 17.16 -16.00 8.10
C THR A 79 16.03 -15.70 7.12
N TYR A 80 14.95 -16.48 7.20
CA TYR A 80 13.75 -16.33 6.38
C TYR A 80 12.51 -16.27 7.28
N SER A 81 11.57 -15.38 6.97
CA SER A 81 10.27 -15.36 7.65
C SER A 81 9.12 -14.90 6.77
N LEU A 82 7.93 -15.41 7.08
CA LEU A 82 6.66 -14.97 6.52
C LEU A 82 5.79 -14.39 7.62
N PHE A 83 5.25 -13.21 7.35
CA PHE A 83 4.38 -12.46 8.23
C PHE A 83 3.08 -12.14 7.51
N ARG A 84 1.92 -12.42 8.13
CA ARG A 84 0.62 -11.97 7.64
C ARG A 84 0.18 -10.76 8.45
N THR A 85 -0.21 -9.66 7.80
CA THR A 85 -0.43 -8.35 8.45
C THR A 85 -1.34 -8.40 9.69
N ASP A 86 -2.37 -9.23 9.66
CA ASP A 86 -3.41 -9.36 10.70
C ASP A 86 -3.15 -10.50 11.71
N ILE A 87 -2.18 -11.39 11.45
CA ILE A 87 -1.86 -12.51 12.36
C ILE A 87 -0.51 -12.30 13.06
N GLY A 88 0.48 -11.79 12.35
CA GLY A 88 1.86 -11.78 12.80
C GLY A 88 2.76 -12.70 11.99
N GLU A 89 3.91 -13.06 12.57
CA GLU A 89 4.80 -14.07 11.98
C GLU A 89 4.12 -15.45 12.02
N VAL A 90 4.10 -16.12 10.87
CA VAL A 90 3.42 -17.40 10.68
C VAL A 90 4.33 -18.48 10.11
N VAL A 91 5.51 -18.11 9.59
CA VAL A 91 6.60 -19.02 9.22
C VAL A 91 7.92 -18.37 9.59
N SER A 92 8.85 -19.16 10.11
CA SER A 92 10.25 -18.81 10.25
C SER A 92 11.15 -19.98 9.84
N GLY A 93 12.35 -19.65 9.37
CA GLY A 93 13.32 -20.63 8.91
C GLY A 93 14.59 -19.99 8.38
N SER A 94 15.22 -20.65 7.43
CA SER A 94 16.51 -20.24 6.84
C SER A 94 16.48 -20.27 5.32
N TYR A 95 17.39 -19.55 4.70
CA TYR A 95 17.60 -19.60 3.26
C TYR A 95 19.08 -19.57 2.88
N THR A 96 19.38 -20.08 1.70
CA THR A 96 20.71 -20.02 1.08
C THR A 96 20.61 -19.58 -0.38
N LEU A 97 21.64 -18.89 -0.87
CA LEU A 97 21.75 -18.48 -2.27
C LEU A 97 22.92 -19.17 -2.95
N GLU A 98 22.66 -19.76 -4.11
CA GLU A 98 23.66 -20.33 -5.02
C GLU A 98 23.46 -19.76 -6.42
N GLY A 99 24.06 -18.58 -6.69
CA GLY A 99 23.79 -17.83 -7.91
C GLY A 99 22.34 -17.39 -7.99
N GLU A 100 21.65 -17.72 -9.08
CA GLU A 100 20.23 -17.42 -9.31
C GLU A 100 19.28 -18.42 -8.62
N GLN A 101 19.80 -19.32 -7.78
CA GLN A 101 18.99 -20.27 -7.01
C GLN A 101 18.87 -19.84 -5.56
N LEU A 102 17.63 -19.81 -5.08
CA LEU A 102 17.24 -19.57 -3.71
C LEU A 102 16.71 -20.89 -3.13
N THR A 103 17.33 -21.38 -2.06
CA THR A 103 16.79 -22.50 -1.30
C THR A 103 16.23 -21.98 0.02
N VAL A 104 14.97 -22.26 0.31
CA VAL A 104 14.27 -21.88 1.53
C VAL A 104 13.94 -23.13 2.34
N THR A 105 14.18 -23.09 3.65
CA THR A 105 13.82 -24.15 4.58
C THR A 105 12.91 -23.59 5.67
N ASP A 106 11.68 -24.08 5.73
CA ASP A 106 10.74 -23.74 6.80
C ASP A 106 11.06 -24.55 8.05
N GLU A 107 11.29 -23.88 9.18
CA GLU A 107 11.67 -24.56 10.43
C GLU A 107 10.54 -24.55 11.46
N ALA A 108 9.76 -23.47 11.51
CA ALA A 108 8.69 -23.28 12.48
C ALA A 108 7.56 -22.38 11.95
N GLY A 109 6.43 -22.38 12.67
CA GLY A 109 5.31 -21.49 12.43
C GLY A 109 4.00 -22.22 12.05
N LEU A 110 2.88 -21.52 12.21
CA LEU A 110 1.54 -22.07 11.99
C LEU A 110 1.33 -22.58 10.56
N LEU A 111 1.98 -21.94 9.58
CA LEU A 111 1.85 -22.26 8.16
C LEU A 111 3.13 -22.84 7.57
N SER A 112 4.08 -23.22 8.42
CA SER A 112 5.29 -23.91 7.98
C SER A 112 4.93 -25.23 7.32
N CYS A 113 5.54 -25.49 6.17
CA CYS A 113 5.35 -26.75 5.46
C CYS A 113 5.74 -27.98 6.30
N ALA A 114 6.70 -27.81 7.21
CA ALA A 114 7.08 -28.85 8.17
C ALA A 114 5.92 -29.26 9.12
N ASN A 115 4.95 -28.36 9.35
CA ASN A 115 3.81 -28.60 10.24
C ASN A 115 2.53 -29.01 9.50
N LEU A 116 2.39 -28.63 8.22
CA LEU A 116 1.14 -28.82 7.47
C LEU A 116 0.92 -30.24 6.96
N ASP A 117 1.98 -31.01 6.69
CA ASP A 117 1.81 -32.33 6.06
C ASP A 117 1.22 -33.41 6.98
N GLY A 118 1.10 -33.17 8.29
CA GLY A 118 0.43 -34.08 9.23
C GLY A 118 1.06 -35.49 9.34
N THR A 119 2.04 -35.80 8.50
CA THR A 119 2.89 -36.98 8.59
C THR A 119 3.91 -36.68 9.66
N ALA A 120 3.56 -36.99 10.91
CA ALA A 120 4.47 -37.09 12.04
C ALA A 120 5.55 -38.19 11.86
N SER A 121 5.96 -38.45 10.63
CA SER A 121 6.96 -39.43 10.22
C SER A 121 8.26 -38.76 9.79
N GLY A 122 8.69 -37.69 10.46
CA GLY A 122 10.09 -37.23 10.49
C GLY A 122 10.81 -37.04 9.14
N ASP A 123 10.09 -36.88 8.03
CA ASP A 123 10.69 -36.68 6.72
C ASP A 123 10.84 -35.17 6.48
N VAL A 124 12.09 -34.73 6.37
CA VAL A 124 12.50 -33.31 6.34
C VAL A 124 12.30 -32.70 4.93
N THR A 125 11.92 -33.52 3.95
CA THR A 125 11.94 -33.16 2.52
C THR A 125 10.96 -32.06 2.16
N VAL A 126 9.74 -32.03 2.70
CA VAL A 126 8.73 -31.01 2.32
C VAL A 126 9.00 -29.64 2.95
N ALA A 127 9.84 -29.59 3.99
CA ALA A 127 10.24 -28.35 4.62
C ALA A 127 11.18 -27.50 3.76
N THR A 128 11.80 -28.07 2.72
CA THR A 128 12.78 -27.37 1.85
C THR A 128 12.20 -27.16 0.46
N ALA A 129 12.47 -26.00 -0.15
CA ALA A 129 12.17 -25.74 -1.56
C ALA A 129 13.27 -24.92 -2.22
N THR A 130 13.38 -25.06 -3.54
CA THR A 130 14.33 -24.34 -4.37
C THR A 130 13.60 -23.56 -5.45
N TYR A 131 14.00 -22.30 -5.62
CA TYR A 131 13.44 -21.33 -6.55
C TYR A 131 14.55 -20.76 -7.43
N SER A 132 14.23 -20.47 -8.69
CA SER A 132 14.97 -19.48 -9.46
C SER A 132 14.51 -18.11 -9.00
N TRP A 133 15.43 -17.17 -8.77
CA TRP A 133 15.07 -15.80 -8.41
C TRP A 133 15.67 -14.80 -9.39
N ASN A 134 14.94 -13.72 -9.65
CA ASN A 134 15.40 -12.57 -10.42
C ASN A 134 14.60 -11.33 -10.01
N PHE A 135 15.16 -10.14 -10.27
CA PHE A 135 14.40 -8.89 -10.17
C PHE A 135 13.88 -8.48 -11.55
N GLU A 136 12.59 -8.11 -11.61
CA GLU A 136 11.98 -7.45 -12.76
C GLU A 136 11.63 -6.01 -12.35
N GLY A 137 12.54 -5.08 -12.65
CA GLY A 137 12.46 -3.73 -12.07
C GLY A 137 12.79 -3.78 -10.58
N GLU A 138 11.83 -3.41 -9.73
CA GLU A 138 11.96 -3.45 -8.26
C GLU A 138 11.29 -4.68 -7.62
N ASP A 139 10.60 -5.49 -8.44
CA ASP A 139 9.85 -6.64 -7.96
C ASP A 139 10.71 -7.90 -7.99
N LEU A 140 10.68 -8.67 -6.89
CA LEU A 140 11.34 -9.96 -6.78
C LEU A 140 10.43 -11.05 -7.38
N VAL A 141 10.90 -11.69 -8.44
CA VAL A 141 10.23 -12.83 -9.08
C VAL A 141 10.87 -14.12 -8.61
N LEU A 142 10.07 -15.02 -8.01
CA LEU A 142 10.50 -16.36 -7.62
C LEU A 142 9.75 -17.39 -8.47
N LEU A 143 10.49 -18.22 -9.20
CA LEU A 143 9.94 -19.32 -10.01
C LEU A 143 10.32 -20.65 -9.36
N PRO A 144 9.35 -21.52 -9.00
CA PRO A 144 9.66 -22.78 -8.32
C PRO A 144 10.45 -23.71 -9.24
N ILE A 145 11.55 -24.28 -8.71
CA ILE A 145 12.32 -25.36 -9.34
C ILE A 145 11.94 -26.70 -8.68
N GLU A 146 12.00 -26.75 -7.35
CA GLU A 146 11.60 -27.89 -6.52
C GLU A 146 10.77 -27.36 -5.34
N GLU A 147 9.46 -27.60 -5.36
CA GLU A 147 8.54 -27.18 -4.30
C GLU A 147 7.40 -28.20 -4.18
N GLU A 148 7.31 -28.87 -3.04
CA GLU A 148 6.26 -29.85 -2.75
C GLU A 148 5.13 -29.25 -1.89
N CYS A 149 5.39 -28.12 -1.23
CA CYS A 149 4.45 -27.42 -0.38
C CYS A 149 3.65 -26.36 -1.16
N ARG A 150 2.43 -26.73 -1.56
CA ARG A 150 1.52 -25.85 -2.32
C ARG A 150 1.23 -24.52 -1.62
N THR A 151 1.21 -24.48 -0.30
CA THR A 151 1.02 -23.23 0.46
C THR A 151 2.17 -22.25 0.22
N ARG A 152 3.43 -22.72 0.31
CA ARG A 152 4.61 -21.87 0.11
C ARG A 152 4.77 -21.46 -1.34
N GLU A 153 4.48 -22.36 -2.29
CA GLU A 153 4.43 -22.04 -3.73
C GLU A 153 3.52 -20.85 -4.01
N VAL A 154 2.30 -20.83 -3.44
CA VAL A 154 1.37 -19.70 -3.61
C VAL A 154 1.95 -18.44 -2.96
N LEU A 155 2.46 -18.52 -1.74
CA LEU A 155 2.95 -17.33 -1.01
C LEU A 155 4.17 -16.67 -1.66
N LEU A 156 5.06 -17.46 -2.28
CA LEU A 156 6.32 -16.98 -2.82
C LEU A 156 6.30 -16.76 -4.33
N SER A 157 5.43 -17.46 -5.07
CA SER A 157 5.52 -17.54 -6.53
C SER A 157 4.23 -17.26 -7.29
N ILE A 158 3.10 -17.00 -6.62
CA ILE A 158 1.86 -16.66 -7.35
C ILE A 158 1.99 -15.34 -8.11
N ARG A 159 2.83 -14.43 -7.61
CA ARG A 159 3.12 -13.11 -8.18
C ARG A 159 4.53 -12.65 -7.84
N PRO A 160 5.08 -11.68 -8.59
CA PRO A 160 6.23 -10.91 -8.14
C PRO A 160 5.97 -10.28 -6.76
N LEU A 161 6.99 -10.27 -5.92
CA LEU A 161 6.98 -9.70 -4.57
C LEU A 161 7.54 -8.29 -4.64
N ALA A 162 6.72 -7.29 -4.34
CA ALA A 162 7.16 -5.89 -4.34
C ALA A 162 8.04 -5.61 -3.12
N LEU A 163 8.99 -4.67 -3.22
CA LEU A 163 9.78 -4.25 -2.07
C LEU A 163 8.85 -3.68 -0.96
N PHE A 164 9.06 -4.12 0.27
CA PHE A 164 8.31 -3.62 1.41
C PHE A 164 8.79 -2.22 1.80
N VAL A 165 7.89 -1.25 1.69
CA VAL A 165 8.07 0.10 2.24
C VAL A 165 7.27 0.20 3.54
N ALA A 166 7.91 0.61 4.63
CA ALA A 166 7.22 0.79 5.89
C ALA A 166 6.40 2.10 5.86
N CYS A 167 5.17 2.06 6.40
CA CYS A 167 4.40 3.29 6.62
C CYS A 167 5.01 4.07 7.80
N LEU A 168 5.76 5.12 7.49
CA LEU A 168 6.41 6.00 8.47
C LEU A 168 5.51 7.15 8.91
N VAL A 169 4.30 7.26 8.36
CA VAL A 169 3.35 8.33 8.66
C VAL A 169 2.79 8.13 10.06
N GLU A 170 2.88 9.18 10.88
CA GLU A 170 2.25 9.23 12.18
C GLU A 170 0.72 9.22 12.01
N PRO A 171 -0.02 8.37 12.75
CA PRO A 171 -1.47 8.35 12.67
C PRO A 171 -2.07 9.71 13.02
N LEU A 172 -3.06 10.13 12.23
CA LEU A 172 -3.90 11.28 12.54
C LEU A 172 -4.54 11.08 13.91
N ALA A 173 -4.37 12.05 14.80
CA ALA A 173 -5.05 12.08 16.09
C ALA A 173 -6.53 12.39 15.87
N LEU A 174 -7.30 11.36 15.52
CA LEU A 174 -8.75 11.39 15.64
C LEU A 174 -9.03 11.60 17.14
N GLY A 175 -9.93 12.53 17.49
CA GLY A 175 -10.26 12.85 18.89
C GLY A 175 -10.63 11.60 19.70
N PRO A 176 -10.85 11.69 21.03
CA PRO A 176 -11.13 10.52 21.85
C PRO A 176 -12.31 9.73 21.27
N ILE A 177 -12.00 8.68 20.53
CA ILE A 177 -12.98 7.71 20.06
C ILE A 177 -13.50 7.13 21.35
N ALA A 178 -14.77 7.37 21.66
CA ALA A 178 -15.36 6.81 22.86
C ALA A 178 -15.17 5.29 22.76
N SER A 179 -14.19 4.77 23.51
CA SER A 179 -13.95 3.33 23.59
C SER A 179 -15.30 2.68 23.81
N PRO A 180 -15.65 1.60 23.07
CA PRO A 180 -16.94 0.96 23.23
C PRO A 180 -17.14 0.74 24.72
N VAL A 181 -18.17 1.37 25.27
CA VAL A 181 -18.59 1.18 26.66
C VAL A 181 -18.88 -0.30 26.74
N GLY A 182 -17.89 -1.07 27.21
CA GLY A 182 -18.06 -2.50 27.41
C GLY A 182 -19.31 -2.64 28.26
N GLU A 183 -20.33 -3.33 27.72
CA GLU A 183 -21.56 -3.62 28.45
C GLU A 183 -21.16 -4.28 29.76
N GLY A 184 -21.18 -3.47 30.83
CA GLY A 184 -20.80 -3.88 32.15
C GLY A 184 -21.77 -4.95 32.61
N THR A 185 -21.24 -6.15 32.79
CA THR A 185 -21.78 -7.18 33.66
C THR A 185 -22.32 -6.55 34.95
N PRO A 186 -23.57 -6.81 35.37
CA PRO A 186 -24.12 -6.21 36.56
C PRO A 186 -23.48 -6.82 37.81
N GLY A 187 -22.93 -5.95 38.66
CA GLY A 187 -22.72 -6.24 40.07
C GLY A 187 -21.26 -6.24 40.50
N LEU A 188 -20.83 -5.13 41.10
CA LEU A 188 -20.53 -5.03 42.52
C LEU A 188 -20.28 -3.56 42.87
N GLU A 189 -20.98 -3.08 43.89
CA GLU A 189 -20.95 -1.70 44.36
C GLU A 189 -19.54 -1.27 44.78
N ALA A 190 -18.99 -0.26 44.10
CA ALA A 190 -17.86 0.52 44.60
C ALA A 190 -18.16 2.02 44.46
N THR A 191 -17.95 2.71 45.57
CA THR A 191 -18.21 4.12 45.90
C THR A 191 -17.56 5.11 44.91
N PRO A 192 -18.20 6.24 44.57
CA PRO A 192 -17.71 7.16 43.54
C PRO A 192 -16.55 8.05 44.05
N ILE A 193 -15.53 8.23 43.20
CA ILE A 193 -14.56 9.32 43.30
C ILE A 193 -14.93 10.35 42.22
N ALA A 194 -15.05 11.61 42.62
CA ALA A 194 -15.39 12.74 41.76
C ALA A 194 -14.36 12.92 40.63
N SER A 195 -14.84 12.92 39.38
CA SER A 195 -14.05 13.36 38.22
C SER A 195 -14.20 14.87 38.03
N PRO A 196 -13.14 15.60 37.61
CA PRO A 196 -13.23 16.99 37.29
C PRO A 196 -13.97 17.19 35.95
N ASN A 197 -14.75 18.26 35.92
CA ASN A 197 -15.51 18.74 34.78
C ASN A 197 -14.52 19.24 33.71
N VAL A 198 -14.37 18.52 32.59
CA VAL A 198 -13.64 19.01 31.41
C VAL A 198 -14.67 19.43 30.38
N THR A 199 -14.79 20.74 30.18
CA THR A 199 -15.57 21.35 29.11
C THR A 199 -14.85 21.08 27.79
N ALA A 200 -15.41 20.23 26.92
CA ALA A 200 -14.91 20.05 25.57
C ALA A 200 -15.34 21.26 24.72
N GLU A 201 -14.36 22.05 24.27
CA GLU A 201 -14.56 23.02 23.19
C GLU A 201 -14.63 22.28 21.85
N SER A 202 -15.64 22.61 21.05
CA SER A 202 -15.80 22.16 19.66
C SER A 202 -14.79 22.87 18.76
N GLY A 203 -13.54 22.40 18.78
CA GLY A 203 -12.54 22.77 17.80
C GLY A 203 -12.85 22.09 16.46
N GLY A 204 -13.20 22.88 15.44
CA GLY A 204 -13.37 22.36 14.07
C GLY A 204 -12.07 21.76 13.51
N LEU A 205 -12.18 20.96 12.45
CA LEU A 205 -11.08 20.23 11.77
C LEU A 205 -9.78 21.03 11.58
N ALA A 206 -9.87 22.32 11.25
CA ALA A 206 -8.71 23.21 11.10
C ALA A 206 -7.91 23.44 12.41
N GLY A 207 -8.51 23.20 13.58
CA GLY A 207 -7.86 23.27 14.89
C GLY A 207 -7.16 21.97 15.26
N ALA A 208 -7.79 20.82 15.03
CA ALA A 208 -7.20 19.51 15.29
C ALA A 208 -5.98 19.23 14.39
N LEU A 209 -6.00 19.68 13.13
CA LEU A 209 -4.88 19.55 12.19
C LEU A 209 -3.70 20.50 12.47
N ARG A 210 -3.90 21.56 13.28
CA ARG A 210 -2.87 22.58 13.57
C ARG A 210 -2.07 22.33 14.85
N GLU A 211 -2.51 21.45 15.74
CA GLU A 211 -1.93 21.32 17.08
C GLU A 211 -0.96 20.13 17.25
N SER A 212 -0.77 19.28 16.23
CA SER A 212 0.18 18.16 16.23
C SER A 212 1.61 18.57 15.84
N GLY A 213 2.11 19.68 16.39
CA GLY A 213 3.49 20.12 16.25
C GLY A 213 4.41 19.49 17.29
N THR A 214 4.50 18.16 17.34
CA THR A 214 5.52 17.48 18.16
C THR A 214 6.86 17.59 17.41
N PRO A 215 7.94 18.08 18.02
CA PRO A 215 9.25 18.09 17.37
C PRO A 215 9.69 16.63 17.14
N ILE A 216 9.66 16.21 15.88
CA ILE A 216 10.26 14.98 15.38
C ILE A 216 11.70 14.89 15.88
N SER A 217 12.04 13.75 16.48
CA SER A 217 13.41 13.44 16.92
C SER A 217 14.36 13.50 15.72
N GLU A 218 15.43 14.29 15.85
CA GLU A 218 16.38 14.69 14.80
C GLU A 218 17.24 13.54 14.21
N ASP A 219 17.02 12.30 14.65
CA ASP A 219 17.88 11.15 14.33
C ASP A 219 17.35 10.19 13.26
N VAL A 220 16.13 10.38 12.73
CA VAL A 220 15.72 9.74 11.45
C VAL A 220 15.78 10.82 10.38
N ARG A 221 16.92 10.91 9.69
CA ARG A 221 17.17 11.91 8.66
C ARG A 221 16.21 11.75 7.48
N LEU A 222 15.08 12.44 7.56
CA LEU A 222 14.28 12.90 6.41
C LEU A 222 15.07 13.86 5.49
N GLY A 223 16.34 14.16 5.83
CA GLY A 223 17.21 15.11 5.14
C GLY A 223 17.82 14.62 3.82
N ASP A 224 17.72 13.33 3.48
CA ASP A 224 18.17 12.84 2.15
C ASP A 224 17.07 12.99 1.08
N HIS A 225 15.79 13.04 1.47
CA HIS A 225 14.66 13.18 0.53
C HIS A 225 14.47 14.61 -0.02
N ILE A 226 15.10 15.64 0.58
CA ILE A 226 15.02 17.02 0.06
C ILE A 226 15.95 17.21 -1.15
N ALA A 227 16.97 16.37 -1.31
CA ALA A 227 17.94 16.48 -2.40
C ALA A 227 17.48 15.82 -3.72
N SER A 228 16.42 14.99 -3.69
CA SER A 228 16.02 14.14 -4.81
C SER A 228 15.02 14.78 -5.79
N GLY A 229 14.56 16.02 -5.53
CA GLY A 229 13.66 16.76 -6.41
C GLY A 229 12.18 16.36 -6.31
N PRO A 230 11.27 17.09 -6.95
CA PRO A 230 9.82 16.86 -6.84
C PRO A 230 9.35 15.53 -7.44
N GLU A 231 10.03 15.00 -8.45
CA GLU A 231 9.76 13.68 -9.03
C GLU A 231 9.91 12.58 -7.98
N ALA A 232 11.08 12.48 -7.36
CA ALA A 232 11.35 11.48 -6.33
C ALA A 232 10.44 11.66 -5.11
N ALA A 233 10.17 12.90 -4.70
CA ALA A 233 9.28 13.16 -3.57
C ALA A 233 7.82 12.72 -3.83
N ILE A 234 7.35 12.81 -5.07
CA ILE A 234 6.02 12.30 -5.45
C ILE A 234 6.02 10.77 -5.57
N ASP A 235 7.10 10.17 -6.08
CA ASP A 235 7.24 8.71 -6.08
C ASP A 235 7.27 8.16 -4.65
N ASP A 236 8.00 8.81 -3.73
CA ASP A 236 8.02 8.50 -2.30
C ASP A 236 6.63 8.64 -1.66
N LEU A 237 5.84 9.66 -2.06
CA LEU A 237 4.46 9.83 -1.60
C LEU A 237 3.57 8.66 -2.06
N LEU A 238 3.66 8.23 -3.32
CA LEU A 238 2.89 7.11 -3.86
C LEU A 238 3.28 5.78 -3.20
N ALA A 239 4.58 5.58 -2.94
CA ALA A 239 5.08 4.46 -2.17
C ALA A 239 4.53 4.49 -0.73
N GLN A 240 4.51 5.65 -0.07
CA GLN A 240 3.91 5.81 1.26
C GLN A 240 2.41 5.59 1.27
N LEU A 241 1.67 6.01 0.23
CA LEU A 241 0.25 5.69 0.09
C LEU A 241 0.03 4.19 0.07
N THR A 242 0.83 3.47 -0.74
CA THR A 242 0.81 2.00 -0.82
C THR A 242 1.13 1.36 0.55
N ALA A 243 2.22 1.80 1.17
CA ALA A 243 2.68 1.29 2.47
C ALA A 243 1.64 1.52 3.58
N CYS A 244 1.08 2.72 3.67
CA CYS A 244 0.09 3.06 4.68
C CYS A 244 -1.26 2.39 4.41
N TRP A 245 -1.64 2.19 3.14
CA TRP A 245 -2.82 1.40 2.79
C TRP A 245 -2.71 -0.05 3.28
N VAL A 246 -1.53 -0.67 3.15
CA VAL A 246 -1.27 -2.04 3.59
C VAL A 246 -1.47 -2.23 5.11
N THR A 247 -1.34 -1.16 5.91
CA THR A 247 -1.54 -1.24 7.36
C THR A 247 -2.99 -1.49 7.78
N GLY A 248 -3.96 -1.20 6.90
CA GLY A 248 -5.39 -1.25 7.23
C GLY A 248 -5.84 -0.19 8.24
N ASP A 249 -4.99 0.79 8.55
CA ASP A 249 -5.29 1.91 9.46
C ASP A 249 -5.46 3.22 8.66
N PRO A 250 -6.70 3.69 8.44
CA PRO A 250 -6.95 4.93 7.71
C PRO A 250 -6.28 6.15 8.34
N ALA A 251 -6.09 6.17 9.66
CA ALA A 251 -5.45 7.30 10.32
C ALA A 251 -4.03 7.53 9.83
N ARG A 252 -3.37 6.52 9.26
CA ARG A 252 -2.02 6.62 8.70
C ARG A 252 -1.98 7.11 7.26
N ILE A 253 -3.02 6.87 6.47
CA ILE A 253 -3.04 7.30 5.07
C ILE A 253 -3.60 8.71 4.90
N LEU A 254 -4.58 9.10 5.71
CA LEU A 254 -5.23 10.42 5.60
C LEU A 254 -4.26 11.61 5.70
N PRO A 255 -3.18 11.58 6.52
CA PRO A 255 -2.19 12.66 6.54
C PRO A 255 -1.43 12.86 5.22
N LEU A 256 -1.43 11.88 4.32
CA LEU A 256 -0.82 11.98 2.99
C LEU A 256 -1.71 12.77 2.00
N PHE A 257 -2.94 13.09 2.39
CA PHE A 257 -3.87 13.88 1.61
C PHE A 257 -3.77 15.36 2.01
N ALA A 258 -4.03 16.23 1.03
CA ALA A 258 -4.13 17.66 1.27
C ALA A 258 -5.40 17.96 2.08
N ASP A 259 -5.34 18.94 2.99
CA ASP A 259 -6.48 19.29 3.84
C ASP A 259 -7.74 19.64 3.03
N ALA A 260 -7.58 20.40 1.94
CA ALA A 260 -8.69 20.75 1.05
C ALA A 260 -9.32 19.52 0.38
N PHE A 261 -8.53 18.47 0.15
CA PHE A 261 -9.04 17.23 -0.41
C PHE A 261 -9.81 16.41 0.64
N LEU A 262 -9.32 16.38 1.88
CA LEU A 262 -10.06 15.78 3.01
C LEU A 262 -11.40 16.48 3.24
N GLU A 263 -11.43 17.81 3.17
CA GLU A 263 -12.69 18.59 3.25
C GLU A 263 -13.66 18.21 2.12
N GLU A 264 -13.18 18.05 0.88
CA GLU A 264 -14.00 17.62 -0.25
C GLU A 264 -14.55 16.18 -0.08
N LEU A 265 -13.74 15.27 0.47
CA LEU A 265 -14.19 13.91 0.78
C LEU A 265 -15.31 13.91 1.82
N ILE A 266 -15.19 14.72 2.88
CA ILE A 266 -16.23 14.89 3.90
C ILE A 266 -17.51 15.45 3.27
N ASP A 267 -17.40 16.53 2.49
CA ASP A 267 -18.54 17.15 1.81
C ASP A 267 -19.26 16.19 0.85
N THR A 268 -18.51 15.28 0.22
CA THR A 268 -19.05 14.26 -0.69
C THR A 268 -19.90 13.21 0.03
N ILE A 269 -19.56 12.87 1.27
CA ILE A 269 -20.36 11.95 2.10
C ILE A 269 -21.67 12.62 2.52
N GLY A 270 -21.60 13.88 2.94
CA GLY A 270 -22.78 14.67 3.24
C GLY A 270 -22.49 15.89 4.14
N PRO A 271 -23.47 16.79 4.28
CA PRO A 271 -23.28 18.08 4.97
C PRO A 271 -23.07 17.97 6.49
N GLU A 272 -23.38 16.82 7.09
CA GLU A 272 -23.18 16.54 8.52
C GLU A 272 -22.06 15.52 8.75
N ALA A 273 -21.38 15.08 7.68
CA ALA A 273 -20.30 14.10 7.78
C ALA A 273 -19.08 14.70 8.48
N THR A 274 -18.29 13.83 9.08
CA THR A 274 -17.03 14.16 9.73
C THR A 274 -15.90 13.31 9.18
N ILE A 275 -14.67 13.54 9.69
CA ILE A 275 -13.51 12.73 9.30
C ILE A 275 -13.67 11.26 9.75
N GLU A 276 -14.41 11.02 10.83
CA GLU A 276 -14.72 9.66 11.30
C GLU A 276 -15.53 8.86 10.26
N ASP A 277 -16.44 9.51 9.52
CA ASP A 277 -17.17 8.85 8.43
C ASP A 277 -16.22 8.48 7.27
N VAL A 278 -15.24 9.34 6.96
CA VAL A 278 -14.19 9.02 5.98
C VAL A 278 -13.36 7.81 6.45
N VAL A 279 -13.00 7.76 7.73
CA VAL A 279 -12.25 6.64 8.32
C VAL A 279 -13.05 5.34 8.22
N GLU A 280 -14.35 5.36 8.52
CA GLU A 280 -15.21 4.17 8.40
C GLU A 280 -15.24 3.66 6.95
N ILE A 281 -15.42 4.55 5.98
CA ILE A 281 -15.42 4.22 4.56
C ILE A 281 -14.08 3.63 4.12
N PHE A 282 -12.97 4.27 4.49
CA PHE A 282 -11.63 3.79 4.15
C PHE A 282 -11.35 2.43 4.80
N THR A 283 -11.77 2.19 6.04
CA THR A 283 -11.62 0.91 6.72
C THR A 283 -12.23 -0.24 5.90
N GLN A 284 -13.39 -0.02 5.27
CA GLN A 284 -14.04 -1.02 4.42
C GLN A 284 -13.22 -1.30 3.16
N PHE A 285 -12.71 -0.26 2.49
CA PHE A 285 -11.95 -0.38 1.25
C PHE A 285 -10.52 -0.90 1.43
N MET A 286 -9.89 -0.61 2.57
CA MET A 286 -8.50 -1.00 2.85
C MET A 286 -8.30 -2.50 3.04
N SER A 287 -9.39 -3.29 3.04
CA SER A 287 -9.33 -4.74 2.88
C SER A 287 -8.81 -5.18 1.51
N ALA A 288 -8.99 -4.35 0.48
CA ALA A 288 -8.58 -4.67 -0.89
C ALA A 288 -7.13 -4.23 -1.17
N PRO A 289 -6.32 -5.05 -1.87
CA PRO A 289 -4.93 -4.72 -2.12
C PRO A 289 -4.79 -3.67 -3.21
N VAL A 290 -4.46 -2.44 -2.81
CA VAL A 290 -4.21 -1.32 -3.72
C VAL A 290 -2.73 -0.97 -3.70
N THR A 291 -2.15 -0.75 -4.88
CA THR A 291 -0.86 -0.08 -5.06
C THR A 291 -1.01 1.13 -5.95
N TRP A 292 -0.15 2.14 -5.76
CA TRP A 292 -0.06 3.33 -6.60
C TRP A 292 1.36 3.48 -7.11
N GLU A 293 1.51 3.63 -8.42
CA GLU A 293 2.79 3.86 -9.08
C GLU A 293 2.63 4.94 -10.15
N ARG A 294 3.64 5.79 -10.34
CA ARG A 294 3.61 6.82 -11.37
C ARG A 294 3.89 6.20 -12.75
N ALA A 295 2.93 6.30 -13.66
CA ALA A 295 3.02 5.74 -15.02
C ALA A 295 3.51 6.74 -16.09
N GLY A 296 3.71 8.02 -15.73
CA GLY A 296 4.09 9.06 -16.69
C GLY A 296 4.93 10.19 -16.10
N ALA A 297 5.36 11.13 -16.95
CA ALA A 297 6.10 12.31 -16.51
C ALA A 297 5.21 13.24 -15.66
N LEU A 298 5.84 13.97 -14.73
CA LEU A 298 5.15 15.04 -14.00
C LEU A 298 4.91 16.25 -14.89
N GLU A 299 3.69 16.76 -14.84
CA GLU A 299 3.30 18.03 -15.44
C GLU A 299 3.11 19.06 -14.32
N PHE A 300 3.95 20.08 -14.28
CA PHE A 300 3.92 21.12 -13.24
C PHE A 300 3.01 22.28 -13.62
N ASP A 301 2.16 22.71 -12.68
CA ASP A 301 1.40 23.95 -12.74
C ASP A 301 1.96 24.95 -11.70
N GLY A 302 3.12 25.49 -12.01
CA GLY A 302 3.89 26.32 -11.09
C GLY A 302 4.72 25.53 -10.08
N PRO A 303 5.24 26.18 -9.03
CA PRO A 303 6.23 25.57 -8.12
C PRO A 303 5.64 24.64 -7.06
N THR A 304 4.32 24.67 -6.84
CA THR A 304 3.67 23.97 -5.72
C THR A 304 2.55 23.04 -6.15
N ARG A 305 2.37 22.82 -7.45
CA ARG A 305 1.35 21.93 -7.99
C ARG A 305 1.93 21.10 -9.11
N ALA A 306 1.59 19.82 -9.11
CA ALA A 306 1.97 18.89 -10.15
C ALA A 306 0.81 17.93 -10.42
N GLN A 307 0.81 17.30 -11.58
CA GLN A 307 -0.06 16.19 -11.90
C GLN A 307 0.73 15.09 -12.61
N ALA A 308 0.33 13.83 -12.43
CA ALA A 308 0.87 12.70 -13.17
C ALA A 308 -0.23 11.67 -13.42
N VAL A 309 -0.01 10.85 -14.44
CA VAL A 309 -0.75 9.59 -14.60
C VAL A 309 -0.19 8.60 -13.58
N VAL A 310 -1.07 8.04 -12.77
CA VAL A 310 -0.81 7.04 -11.76
C VAL A 310 -1.55 5.77 -12.17
N ILE A 311 -0.83 4.66 -12.18
CA ILE A 311 -1.42 3.34 -12.27
C ILE A 311 -1.85 2.90 -10.86
N ILE A 312 -3.12 2.56 -10.73
CA ILE A 312 -3.73 1.99 -9.53
C ILE A 312 -3.94 0.52 -9.83
N ARG A 313 -3.32 -0.36 -9.05
CA ARG A 313 -3.54 -1.81 -9.19
C ARG A 313 -4.42 -2.31 -8.06
N LEU A 314 -5.50 -3.00 -8.40
CA LEU A 314 -6.41 -3.66 -7.47
C LEU A 314 -6.46 -5.15 -7.80
N GLY A 315 -5.64 -5.95 -7.11
CA GLY A 315 -5.45 -7.35 -7.49
C GLY A 315 -4.82 -7.46 -8.89
N ALA A 316 -5.51 -8.10 -9.84
CA ALA A 316 -5.08 -8.21 -11.24
C ALA A 316 -5.52 -7.03 -12.13
N GLU A 317 -6.41 -6.17 -11.64
CA GLU A 317 -6.93 -5.06 -12.42
C GLU A 317 -6.01 -3.84 -12.34
N GLU A 318 -5.74 -3.24 -13.49
CA GLU A 318 -4.97 -2.00 -13.61
C GLU A 318 -5.88 -0.87 -14.07
N GLN A 319 -5.78 0.28 -13.41
CA GLN A 319 -6.51 1.49 -13.77
C GLN A 319 -5.56 2.68 -13.85
N PHE A 320 -5.70 3.50 -14.88
CA PHE A 320 -4.92 4.72 -15.03
C PHE A 320 -5.76 5.93 -14.60
N GLN A 321 -5.28 6.68 -13.61
CA GLN A 321 -5.90 7.93 -13.15
C GLN A 321 -4.90 9.06 -13.17
N ARG A 322 -5.36 10.27 -13.47
CA ARG A 322 -4.52 11.47 -13.42
C ARG A 322 -4.65 12.12 -12.05
N PHE A 323 -3.68 11.89 -11.18
CA PHE A 323 -3.65 12.46 -9.83
C PHE A 323 -3.15 13.90 -9.87
N GLN A 324 -3.65 14.72 -8.95
CA GLN A 324 -3.10 16.04 -8.67
C GLN A 324 -2.39 16.04 -7.33
N PHE A 325 -1.26 16.72 -7.27
CA PHE A 325 -0.42 16.86 -6.09
C PHE A 325 -0.23 18.33 -5.76
N VAL A 326 -0.14 18.63 -4.46
CA VAL A 326 0.16 19.98 -3.96
C VAL A 326 1.32 19.92 -2.97
N PHE A 327 2.21 20.89 -3.05
CA PHE A 327 3.29 21.08 -2.09
C PHE A 327 2.84 22.08 -1.01
N ASN A 328 2.59 21.59 0.21
CA ASN A 328 2.27 22.42 1.37
C ASN A 328 3.15 22.02 2.56
N ASP A 329 3.51 23.01 3.38
CA ASP A 329 4.24 22.79 4.64
C ASP A 329 5.52 21.93 4.51
N GLY A 330 6.20 22.05 3.36
CA GLY A 330 7.46 21.36 3.09
C GLY A 330 7.31 19.94 2.54
N GLN A 331 6.10 19.48 2.23
CA GLN A 331 5.83 18.12 1.75
C GLN A 331 4.86 18.13 0.56
N TRP A 332 5.00 17.15 -0.33
CA TRP A 332 3.99 16.87 -1.36
C TRP A 332 2.85 16.04 -0.76
N ARG A 333 1.62 16.36 -1.13
CA ARG A 333 0.41 15.65 -0.71
C ARG A 333 -0.53 15.41 -1.89
N LEU A 334 -1.35 14.38 -1.77
CA LEU A 334 -2.39 14.08 -2.75
C LEU A 334 -3.53 15.10 -2.63
N ALA A 335 -3.79 15.84 -3.71
CA ALA A 335 -4.80 16.88 -3.76
C ALA A 335 -6.11 16.44 -4.43
N ASP A 336 -6.05 15.42 -5.30
CA ASP A 336 -7.20 14.89 -6.01
C ASP A 336 -6.82 13.52 -6.63
N PHE A 337 -7.73 12.53 -6.57
CA PHE A 337 -7.62 11.29 -7.38
C PHE A 337 -7.85 11.58 -8.88
N GLY A 338 -8.44 12.73 -9.19
CA GLY A 338 -8.59 13.31 -10.51
C GLY A 338 -9.54 12.52 -11.40
N THR A 339 -9.18 12.43 -12.68
CA THR A 339 -10.07 11.84 -13.70
C THR A 339 -9.42 10.61 -14.34
N PRO A 340 -10.23 9.66 -14.87
CA PRO A 340 -9.70 8.55 -15.64
C PRO A 340 -8.80 9.05 -16.77
N ALA A 341 -7.62 8.43 -16.90
CA ALA A 341 -6.67 8.72 -17.96
C ALA A 341 -6.64 7.58 -18.99
N THR A 342 -6.23 7.90 -20.22
CA THR A 342 -5.76 6.86 -21.15
C THR A 342 -4.36 6.42 -20.74
N GLU A 343 -4.02 5.18 -21.08
CA GLU A 343 -2.64 4.69 -20.97
C GLU A 343 -1.66 5.68 -21.65
N PRO A 344 -0.55 6.05 -20.97
CA PRO A 344 0.34 7.14 -21.40
C PRO A 344 1.14 6.88 -22.67
#